data_AF-A0A1F7MQ18-F1
#
_entry.id   AF-A0A1F7MQ18-F1
#
_cell.length_a   1.000
_cell.length_b   1.000
_cell.length_c   1.000
_cell.angle_alpha   90.00
_cell.angle_beta   90.00
_cell.angle_gamma   90.00
#
_symmetry.space_group_name_H-M   'P 1'
#
loop_
_entity.id
_entity.type
_entity.pdbx_description
1 polymer ?
#
loop_
_entity_poly.entity_id
_entity_poly.type
_entity_poly.pdbx_seq_one_letter_code
_entity_poly.pdbx_strand_id
1 'polypeptide(L)'
;MPLPYYVSPEQMMKDKAEYARKGIARGKSIVAIEYLDGVLLVAENPSTLLHKISEIYDRIAFAGVGKYNEFENLRVAGVRHADLKGYSYSRGDVTGKALANAYSQA
;
A
#
# COMPACT_ATOMS: atom_id res chain seq x y z
N MET A 1 -17.04 19.41 23.12
CA MET A 1 -17.21 18.34 24.13
C MET A 1 -16.47 17.11 23.63
N PRO A 2 -15.48 16.56 24.35
CA PRO A 2 -14.88 15.30 23.97
C PRO A 2 -15.95 14.21 24.12
N LEU A 3 -16.23 13.47 23.04
CA LEU A 3 -17.09 12.29 23.08
C LEU A 3 -16.54 11.34 24.16
N PRO A 4 -17.36 10.88 25.12
CA PRO A 4 -16.90 9.87 26.06
C PRO A 4 -16.61 8.60 25.26
N TYR A 5 -15.35 8.17 25.25
CA TYR A 5 -15.01 6.86 24.71
C TYR A 5 -15.77 5.81 25.54
N TYR A 6 -16.79 5.19 24.96
CA TYR A 6 -17.59 4.13 25.61
C TYR A 6 -16.80 2.83 25.81
N VAL A 7 -15.51 2.81 25.43
CA VAL A 7 -14.61 1.67 25.45
C VAL A 7 -13.21 2.12 25.85
N SER A 8 -12.40 1.19 26.39
CA SER A 8 -11.01 1.47 26.73
C SER A 8 -10.16 1.74 25.47
N PRO A 9 -9.04 2.47 25.58
CA PRO A 9 -8.10 2.66 24.47
C PRO A 9 -7.62 1.35 23.84
N GLU A 10 -7.38 0.32 24.67
CA GLU A 10 -7.00 -1.01 24.19
C GLU A 10 -8.10 -1.66 23.34
N GLN A 11 -9.36 -1.56 23.77
CA GLN A 11 -10.48 -2.09 23.02
C GLN A 11 -10.66 -1.35 21.69
N MET A 12 -10.52 -0.01 21.70
CA MET A 12 -10.58 0.78 20.47
C MET A 12 -9.50 0.37 19.46
N MET A 13 -8.28 0.06 19.91
CA MET A 13 -7.21 -0.45 19.03
C MET A 13 -7.55 -1.83 18.46
N LYS A 14 -8.10 -2.73 19.30
CA LYS A 14 -8.54 -4.06 18.86
C LYS A 14 -9.65 -3.97 17.81
N ASP A 15 -10.64 -3.11 18.03
CA ASP A 15 -11.77 -2.96 17.10
C ASP A 15 -11.31 -2.40 15.75
N LYS A 16 -10.40 -1.42 15.74
CA LYS A 16 -9.77 -0.90 14.51
C LYS A 16 -8.98 -1.97 13.76
N ALA A 17 -8.17 -2.74 14.48
CA ALA A 17 -7.40 -3.82 13.88
C ALA A 17 -8.31 -4.91 13.29
N GLU A 18 -9.38 -5.27 13.98
CA GLU A 18 -10.33 -6.27 13.51
C GLU A 18 -11.13 -5.77 12.29
N TYR A 19 -11.54 -4.49 12.30
CA TYR A 19 -12.18 -3.85 11.15
C TYR A 19 -11.29 -3.90 9.91
N ALA A 20 -10.03 -3.49 10.03
CA ALA A 20 -9.06 -3.54 8.93
C ALA A 20 -8.84 -4.97 8.43
N ARG A 21 -8.62 -5.93 9.34
CA ARG A 21 -8.42 -7.34 9.01
C ARG A 21 -9.63 -7.93 8.26
N LYS A 22 -10.84 -7.67 8.74
CA LYS A 22 -12.09 -8.11 8.07
C LYS A 22 -12.25 -7.47 6.69
N GLY A 23 -11.87 -6.20 6.54
CA GLY A 23 -11.87 -5.50 5.26
C GLY A 23 -10.91 -6.14 4.24
N ILE A 24 -9.67 -6.40 4.65
CA ILE A 24 -8.65 -7.04 3.81
C ILE A 24 -9.05 -8.47 3.44
N ALA A 25 -9.55 -9.25 4.40
CA ALA A 25 -9.94 -10.66 4.18
C ALA A 25 -11.09 -10.84 3.17
N ARG A 26 -11.92 -9.81 2.96
CA ARG A 26 -13.00 -9.80 1.94
C ARG A 26 -12.49 -9.39 0.56
N GLY A 27 -11.32 -8.78 0.48
CA GLY A 27 -10.71 -8.32 -0.77
C GLY A 27 -10.27 -9.48 -1.65
N LYS A 28 -10.17 -9.21 -2.96
CA LYS A 28 -9.58 -10.17 -3.91
C LYS A 28 -8.07 -10.26 -3.69
N SER A 29 -7.53 -11.47 -3.80
CA SER A 29 -6.13 -11.77 -3.48
C SER A 29 -5.14 -11.16 -4.49
N ILE A 30 -3.89 -11.02 -4.04
CA ILE A 30 -2.71 -10.72 -4.85
C ILE A 30 -1.58 -11.64 -4.40
N VAL A 31 -0.74 -12.05 -5.35
CA VAL A 31 0.49 -12.80 -5.10
C VAL A 31 1.65 -12.07 -5.77
N ALA A 32 2.78 -12.00 -5.05
CA ALA A 32 4.06 -11.53 -5.56
C ALA A 32 5.08 -12.67 -5.43
N ILE A 33 5.77 -13.01 -6.52
CA ILE A 33 6.74 -14.10 -6.56
C ILE A 33 8.02 -13.62 -7.24
N GLU A 34 9.17 -13.95 -6.66
CA GLU A 34 10.47 -13.75 -7.30
C GLU A 34 10.75 -14.88 -8.29
N TYR A 35 11.29 -14.52 -9.45
CA TYR A 35 11.74 -15.45 -10.49
C TYR A 35 13.03 -14.93 -11.12
N LEU A 36 13.62 -15.71 -12.04
CA LEU A 36 14.97 -15.43 -12.57
C LEU A 36 15.14 -14.01 -13.12
N ASP A 37 14.12 -13.47 -13.79
CA ASP A 37 14.21 -12.15 -14.44
C ASP A 37 13.56 -11.03 -13.61
N GLY A 38 13.15 -11.28 -12.36
CA GLY A 38 12.65 -10.26 -11.45
C GLY A 38 11.47 -10.70 -10.59
N VAL A 39 10.40 -9.90 -10.57
CA VAL A 39 9.21 -10.15 -9.73
C VAL A 39 7.95 -10.21 -10.59
N LEU A 40 7.16 -11.27 -10.41
CA LEU A 40 5.84 -11.43 -11.02
C LEU A 40 4.76 -11.03 -10.01
N LEU A 41 3.88 -10.10 -10.40
CA LEU A 41 2.71 -9.68 -9.63
C LEU A 41 1.44 -10.19 -10.31
N VAL A 42 0.65 -10.98 -9.59
CA VAL A 42 -0.62 -11.53 -10.08
C VAL A 42 -1.74 -11.08 -9.16
N ALA A 43 -2.75 -10.40 -9.71
CA ALA A 43 -3.91 -9.94 -8.96
C ALA A 43 -5.20 -10.51 -9.54
N GLU A 44 -6.07 -11.05 -8.68
CA GLU A 44 -7.45 -11.27 -9.07
C GLU A 44 -8.14 -9.90 -9.14
N ASN A 45 -8.52 -9.51 -10.37
CA ASN A 45 -9.17 -8.23 -10.64
C ASN A 45 -10.13 -8.34 -11.83
N PRO A 46 -11.46 -8.27 -11.60
CA PRO A 46 -12.43 -8.28 -12.70
C PRO A 46 -12.48 -6.95 -13.46
N SER A 47 -11.96 -5.86 -12.88
CA SER A 47 -11.95 -4.55 -13.53
C SER A 47 -10.74 -4.38 -14.44
N THR A 48 -10.97 -3.75 -15.59
CA THR A 48 -9.92 -3.32 -16.52
C THR A 48 -9.51 -1.86 -16.33
N LEU A 49 -10.28 -1.08 -15.53
CA LEU A 49 -10.06 0.36 -15.31
C LEU A 49 -9.44 0.65 -13.93
N LEU A 50 -9.75 -0.17 -12.93
CA LEU A 50 -9.30 0.01 -11.57
C LEU A 50 -8.16 -0.96 -11.30
N HIS A 51 -6.92 -0.47 -11.41
CA HIS A 51 -5.73 -1.30 -11.30
C HIS A 51 -5.30 -1.50 -9.84
N LYS A 52 -5.02 -2.75 -9.48
CA LYS A 52 -4.47 -3.10 -8.16
C LYS A 52 -2.94 -3.16 -8.13
N ILE A 53 -2.33 -3.20 -9.32
CA ILE A 53 -0.88 -3.28 -9.54
C ILE A 53 -0.50 -2.07 -10.38
N SER A 54 0.60 -1.40 -10.03
CA SER A 54 1.08 -0.23 -10.75
C SER A 54 2.59 -0.04 -10.54
N GLU A 55 3.23 0.60 -11.51
CA GLU A 55 4.60 1.09 -11.36
C GLU A 55 4.65 2.26 -10.36
N ILE A 56 5.68 2.29 -9.52
CA ILE A 56 6.01 3.43 -8.66
C ILE A 56 7.28 4.13 -9.15
N TYR A 57 8.28 3.37 -9.58
CA TYR A 57 9.57 3.89 -10.05
C TYR A 57 10.31 2.84 -10.89
N ASP A 58 11.46 3.23 -11.44
CA ASP A 58 12.30 2.46 -12.39
C ASP A 58 12.44 0.95 -12.12
N ARG A 59 12.50 0.57 -10.84
CA ARG A 59 12.67 -0.83 -10.39
C ARG A 59 11.71 -1.19 -9.25
N ILE A 60 10.58 -0.49 -9.15
CA ILE A 60 9.67 -0.58 -8.01
C ILE A 60 8.23 -0.58 -8.51
N ALA A 61 7.50 -1.64 -8.16
CA ALA A 61 6.06 -1.75 -8.38
C ALA A 61 5.33 -1.79 -7.04
N PHE A 62 4.06 -1.38 -7.07
CA PHE A 62 3.14 -1.41 -5.93
C PHE A 62 1.97 -2.34 -6.23
N ALA A 63 1.52 -3.04 -5.19
CA ALA A 63 0.31 -3.83 -5.24
C ALA A 63 -0.50 -3.66 -3.94
N GLY A 64 -1.80 -3.41 -4.07
CA GLY A 64 -2.70 -3.12 -2.95
C GLY A 64 -3.91 -4.07 -2.87
N VAL A 65 -4.23 -4.51 -1.65
CA VAL A 65 -5.47 -5.26 -1.33
C VAL A 65 -6.24 -4.51 -0.26
N GLY A 66 -7.57 -4.61 -0.32
CA GLY A 66 -8.49 -3.95 0.61
C GLY A 66 -9.35 -2.95 -0.14
N LYS A 67 -9.60 -1.79 0.48
CA LYS A 67 -10.46 -0.77 -0.10
C LYS A 67 -9.72 0.03 -1.16
N TYR A 68 -10.26 0.04 -2.38
CA TYR A 68 -9.59 0.61 -3.56
C TYR A 68 -9.08 2.04 -3.35
N ASN A 69 -9.96 2.93 -2.88
CA ASN A 69 -9.60 4.34 -2.70
C ASN A 69 -8.49 4.55 -1.65
N GLU A 70 -8.35 3.67 -0.66
CA GLU A 70 -7.31 3.78 0.37
C GLU A 70 -5.95 3.42 -0.19
N PHE A 71 -5.82 2.27 -0.85
CA PHE A 71 -4.53 1.90 -1.43
C PHE A 71 -4.18 2.71 -2.68
N GLU A 72 -5.16 3.27 -3.41
CA GLU A 72 -4.89 4.18 -4.52
C GLU A 72 -4.30 5.50 -4.01
N ASN A 73 -4.79 6.01 -2.87
CA ASN A 73 -4.17 7.18 -2.22
C ASN A 73 -2.72 6.88 -1.80
N LEU A 74 -2.46 5.69 -1.25
CA LEU A 74 -1.10 5.26 -0.92
C LEU A 74 -0.22 5.13 -2.18
N ARG A 75 -0.76 4.60 -3.28
CA ARG A 75 -0.04 4.52 -4.55
C ARG A 75 0.40 5.90 -5.03
N VAL A 76 -0.53 6.86 -5.07
CA VAL A 76 -0.24 8.25 -5.47
C VAL A 76 0.80 8.89 -4.54
N ALA A 77 0.71 8.66 -3.24
CA ALA A 77 1.69 9.15 -2.28
C ALA A 77 3.09 8.54 -2.51
N GLY A 78 3.15 7.23 -2.84
CA GLY A 78 4.39 6.54 -3.16
C GLY A 78 5.07 7.07 -4.41
N VAL A 79 4.31 7.29 -5.50
CA VAL A 79 4.82 7.91 -6.73
C VAL A 79 5.43 9.27 -6.42
N ARG A 80 4.69 10.14 -5.71
CA ARG A 80 5.20 11.47 -5.34
C ARG A 80 6.46 11.39 -4.49
N HIS A 81 6.50 10.47 -3.52
CA HIS A 81 7.68 10.29 -2.67
C HIS A 81 8.90 9.83 -3.48
N ALA A 82 8.71 8.87 -4.37
CA ALA A 82 9.76 8.35 -5.26
C ALA A 82 10.28 9.45 -6.20
N ASP A 83 9.38 10.17 -6.86
CA ASP A 83 9.73 11.23 -7.81
C ASP A 83 10.48 12.37 -7.14
N LEU A 84 10.00 12.85 -5.99
CA LEU A 84 10.67 13.92 -5.24
C LEU A 84 12.07 13.52 -4.80
N LYS A 85 12.25 12.27 -4.34
CA LYS A 85 13.55 11.76 -3.94
C LYS A 85 14.48 11.61 -5.14
N GLY A 86 14.00 11.03 -6.23
CA GLY A 86 14.78 10.87 -7.46
C GLY A 86 15.21 12.19 -8.08
N TYR A 87 14.35 13.21 -8.01
CA TYR A 87 14.66 14.57 -8.46
C TYR A 87 15.66 15.28 -7.53
N SER A 88 15.50 15.14 -6.22
CA SER A 88 16.34 15.83 -5.22
C SER A 88 17.74 15.26 -5.11
N TYR A 89 17.90 13.97 -5.39
CA TYR A 89 19.16 13.24 -5.33
C TYR A 89 19.47 12.64 -6.71
N SER A 90 19.37 11.32 -6.85
CA SER A 90 19.48 10.61 -8.12
C SER A 90 18.40 9.54 -8.22
N ARG A 91 18.05 9.13 -9.45
CA ARG A 91 17.16 7.98 -9.70
C ARG A 91 17.67 6.71 -9.00
N GLY A 92 19.00 6.55 -8.91
CA GLY A 92 19.64 5.42 -8.23
C GLY A 92 19.46 5.39 -6.71
N ASP A 93 19.09 6.51 -6.08
CA ASP A 93 18.89 6.62 -4.62
C ASP A 93 17.46 6.24 -4.19
N VAL A 94 16.56 6.02 -5.15
CA VAL A 94 15.19 5.58 -4.90
C VAL A 94 15.17 4.07 -4.72
N THR A 95 14.89 3.62 -3.49
CA THR A 95 14.92 2.19 -3.13
C THR A 95 13.59 1.72 -2.57
N GLY A 96 13.23 0.46 -2.83
CA GLY A 96 12.01 -0.15 -2.30
C GLY A 96 11.94 -0.12 -0.78
N LYS A 97 13.08 -0.27 -0.09
CA LYS A 97 13.17 -0.18 1.37
C LYS A 97 12.75 1.19 1.90
N ALA A 98 13.19 2.28 1.27
CA ALA A 98 12.83 3.62 1.70
C ALA A 98 11.33 3.88 1.53
N LEU A 99 10.74 3.44 0.42
CA LEU A 99 9.29 3.54 0.17
C LEU A 99 8.49 2.68 1.16
N ALA A 100 8.90 1.44 1.42
CA ALA A 100 8.25 0.57 2.40
C ALA A 100 8.25 1.18 3.81
N ASN A 101 9.36 1.82 4.21
CA ASN A 101 9.44 2.56 5.47
C ASN A 101 8.49 3.75 5.49
N ALA A 102 8.40 4.52 4.41
CA ALA A 102 7.47 5.64 4.30
C ALA A 102 6.00 5.17 4.43
N TYR A 103 5.65 4.05 3.80
CA TYR A 103 4.31 3.46 3.94
C TYR A 103 3.99 2.97 5.36
N SER A 104 5.00 2.51 6.10
CA SER A 104 4.81 2.04 7.47
C SER A 104 4.61 3.18 8.49
N GLN A 105 5.00 4.41 8.13
CA GLN A 105 4.86 5.60 8.97
C GLN A 105 3.57 6.38 8.70
N ALA A 106 2.88 6.07 7.59
CA ALA A 106 1.67 6.77 7.13
C ALA A 106 0.41 6.38 7.91
#